data_AF-A0A4D4MVW2-F1
#
_entry.id   AF-A0A4D4MVW2-F1
#
_cell.length_a   1.000
_cell.length_b   1.000
_cell.length_c   1.000
_cell.angle_alpha   90.00
_cell.angle_beta   90.00
_cell.angle_gamma   90.00
#
_symmetry.space_group_name_H-M   'P 1'
#
loop_
_entity.id
_entity.type
_entity.pdbx_description
1 polymer ?
#
loop_
_entity_poly.entity_id
_entity_poly.type
_entity_poly.pdbx_seq_one_letter_code
_entity_poly.pdbx_strand_id
1 'polypeptide(L)'
;MVQEDEFRRLYSTLQQRQRRILEGMLKIVCELVAKTLAIPCNARYFVAEKDHEGRYYIRQDRDLAVLNIRMPREFGFTRIYVDTPHIVSGRAFRDRVPLYEELPGDHTNLYEPDVARMIEPQQRWVLACPVLRLDALTNSHDARHEPHGVIVFYGTQLPDAVASGDAIQVCLGYAEQFAEQMSHVLNMLELSTELESADHGNAAGSS
;
A
#
# COMPACT_ATOMS: atom_id res chain seq x y z
N MET A 1 -22.15 -10.21 26.22
CA MET A 1 -21.78 -8.82 26.55
C MET A 1 -20.38 -8.68 27.13
N VAL A 2 -20.05 -9.18 28.33
CA VAL A 2 -18.70 -8.94 28.94
C VAL A 2 -17.54 -9.56 28.13
N GLN A 3 -17.70 -10.78 27.60
CA GLN A 3 -16.67 -11.43 26.76
C GLN A 3 -16.48 -10.75 25.39
N GLU A 4 -17.55 -10.17 24.84
CA GLU A 4 -17.53 -9.49 23.54
C GLU A 4 -16.79 -8.14 23.65
N ASP A 5 -16.99 -7.41 24.75
CA ASP A 5 -16.26 -6.17 25.04
C ASP A 5 -14.77 -6.41 25.32
N GLU A 6 -14.43 -7.53 25.98
CA GLU A 6 -13.04 -7.92 26.24
C GLU A 6 -12.32 -8.33 24.95
N PHE A 7 -12.97 -9.12 24.10
CA PHE A 7 -12.43 -9.51 22.79
C PHE A 7 -12.19 -8.29 21.89
N ARG A 8 -13.19 -7.40 21.75
CA ARG A 8 -13.05 -6.16 20.96
C ARG A 8 -11.89 -5.29 21.46
N ARG A 9 -11.68 -5.21 22.78
CA ARG A 9 -10.54 -4.49 23.37
C ARG A 9 -9.20 -5.15 23.04
N LEU A 10 -9.10 -6.47 23.15
CA LEU A 10 -7.88 -7.20 22.81
C LEU A 10 -7.57 -7.13 21.32
N TYR A 11 -8.57 -7.29 20.46
CA TYR A 11 -8.43 -7.19 19.01
C TYR A 11 -8.00 -5.79 18.57
N SER A 12 -8.62 -4.73 19.11
CA SER A 12 -8.18 -3.35 18.84
C SER A 12 -6.75 -3.08 19.32
N THR A 13 -6.34 -3.67 20.45
CA THR A 13 -4.96 -3.57 20.96
C THR A 13 -3.97 -4.27 20.03
N LEU A 14 -4.33 -5.44 19.50
CA LEU A 14 -3.52 -6.19 18.55
C LEU A 14 -3.35 -5.42 17.23
N GLN A 15 -4.44 -4.90 16.67
CA GLN A 15 -4.41 -4.04 15.49
C GLN A 15 -3.50 -2.81 15.69
N GLN A 16 -3.60 -2.14 16.83
CA GLN A 16 -2.74 -1.00 17.14
C GLN A 16 -1.25 -1.39 17.20
N ARG A 17 -0.92 -2.53 17.80
CA ARG A 17 0.48 -3.01 17.88
C ARG A 17 1.02 -3.36 16.51
N GLN A 18 0.27 -4.11 15.71
CA GLN A 18 0.65 -4.46 14.34
C GLN A 18 0.85 -3.22 13.49
N ARG A 19 -0.03 -2.22 13.62
CA ARG A 19 0.11 -0.96 12.90
C ARG A 19 1.41 -0.24 13.23
N ARG A 20 1.77 -0.14 14.51
CA ARG A 20 3.06 0.46 14.93
C ARG A 20 4.26 -0.28 14.37
N ILE A 21 4.18 -1.62 14.28
CA ILE A 21 5.24 -2.43 13.66
C ILE A 21 5.36 -2.09 12.17
N LEU A 22 4.23 -2.09 11.43
CA LEU A 22 4.21 -1.73 10.01
C LEU A 22 4.71 -0.30 9.77
N GLU A 23 4.31 0.67 10.60
CA GLU A 23 4.82 2.05 10.53
C GLU A 23 6.33 2.12 10.78
N GLY A 24 6.84 1.38 11.76
CA GLY A 24 8.27 1.30 12.07
C GLY A 24 9.07 0.68 10.91
N MET A 25 8.57 -0.42 10.36
CA MET A 25 9.18 -1.08 9.19
C MET A 25 9.14 -0.18 7.96
N LEU A 26 8.03 0.51 7.71
CA LEU A 26 7.91 1.43 6.58
C LEU A 26 8.91 2.58 6.67
N LYS A 27 9.14 3.12 7.88
CA LYS A 27 10.19 4.13 8.11
C LYS A 27 11.58 3.61 7.74
N ILE A 28 11.92 2.40 8.18
CA ILE A 28 13.21 1.77 7.87
C ILE A 28 13.36 1.58 6.35
N VAL A 29 12.34 1.03 5.69
CA VAL A 29 12.38 0.76 4.24
C VAL A 29 12.46 2.07 3.46
N CYS A 30 11.71 3.09 3.86
CA CYS A 30 11.78 4.42 3.25
C CYS A 30 13.18 5.04 3.40
N GLU A 31 13.82 4.87 4.55
CA GLU A 31 15.20 5.31 4.78
C GLU A 31 16.22 4.52 3.94
N LEU A 32 16.05 3.21 3.81
CA LEU A 32 16.88 2.37 2.95
C LEU A 32 16.78 2.79 1.49
N VAL A 33 15.56 2.98 0.96
CA VAL A 33 15.32 3.48 -0.40
C VAL A 33 15.99 4.85 -0.59
N ALA A 34 15.79 5.78 0.36
CA ALA A 34 16.40 7.11 0.29
C ALA A 34 17.92 7.06 0.24
N LYS A 35 18.55 6.22 1.07
CA LYS A 35 20.01 6.04 1.10
C LYS A 35 20.54 5.38 -0.17
N THR A 36 19.86 4.35 -0.66
CA THR A 36 20.26 3.62 -1.88
C THR A 36 20.16 4.48 -3.13
N LEU A 37 19.14 5.33 -3.24
CA LEU A 37 18.98 6.27 -4.36
C LEU A 37 19.71 7.60 -4.14
N ALA A 38 20.30 7.82 -2.96
CA ALA A 38 20.93 9.07 -2.54
C ALA A 38 20.02 10.31 -2.67
N ILE A 39 18.71 10.14 -2.47
CA ILE A 39 17.71 11.21 -2.56
C ILE A 39 16.64 11.07 -1.46
N PRO A 40 15.95 12.15 -1.06
CA PRO A 40 14.82 12.06 -0.15
C PRO A 40 13.68 11.20 -0.72
N CYS A 41 12.93 10.55 0.17
CA CYS A 41 11.84 9.65 -0.20
C CYS A 41 10.65 9.84 0.75
N ASN A 42 9.44 9.88 0.18
CA ASN A 42 8.19 9.68 0.90
C ASN A 42 7.69 8.26 0.66
N ALA A 43 6.89 7.73 1.59
CA ALA A 43 6.18 6.48 1.43
C ALA A 43 4.73 6.61 1.90
N ARG A 44 3.80 5.95 1.20
CA ARG A 44 2.38 5.87 1.59
C ARG A 44 1.81 4.52 1.22
N TYR A 45 1.01 3.96 2.11
CA TYR A 45 0.17 2.82 1.80
C TYR A 45 -1.20 3.28 1.28
N PHE A 46 -1.70 2.58 0.28
CA PHE A 46 -3.06 2.72 -0.21
C PHE A 46 -3.78 1.38 -0.09
N VAL A 47 -4.91 1.38 0.62
CA VAL A 47 -5.78 0.21 0.79
C VAL A 47 -6.68 0.05 -0.43
N ALA A 48 -6.85 -1.17 -0.91
CA ALA A 48 -7.77 -1.49 -1.99
C ALA A 48 -9.20 -1.70 -1.46
N GLU A 49 -10.17 -1.05 -2.09
CA GLU A 49 -11.58 -1.12 -1.76
C GLU A 49 -12.41 -1.25 -3.04
N LYS A 50 -13.65 -1.73 -2.91
CA LYS A 50 -14.64 -1.71 -3.99
C LYS A 50 -15.66 -0.61 -3.73
N ASP A 51 -16.11 0.03 -4.80
CA ASP A 51 -17.31 0.86 -4.72
C ASP A 51 -18.59 0.04 -4.85
N HIS A 52 -19.73 0.73 -4.85
CA HIS A 52 -21.06 0.14 -4.96
C HIS A 52 -21.31 -0.54 -6.32
N GLU A 53 -20.53 -0.20 -7.35
CA GLU A 53 -20.58 -0.82 -8.68
C GLU A 53 -19.61 -2.01 -8.79
N GLY A 54 -18.87 -2.31 -7.71
CA GLY A 54 -17.88 -3.39 -7.67
C GLY A 54 -16.53 -3.01 -8.29
N ARG A 55 -16.31 -1.74 -8.65
CA ARG A 55 -15.04 -1.27 -9.22
C ARG A 55 -14.01 -1.07 -8.13
N TYR A 56 -12.79 -1.54 -8.39
CA TYR A 56 -11.68 -1.38 -7.46
C TYR A 56 -11.08 0.03 -7.52
N TYR A 57 -10.82 0.57 -6.35
CA TYR A 57 -10.03 1.78 -6.16
C TYR A 57 -9.05 1.59 -5.01
N ILE A 58 -7.95 2.33 -5.06
CA ILE A 58 -7.00 2.45 -3.97
C ILE A 58 -7.23 3.76 -3.22
N ARG A 59 -7.40 3.68 -1.91
CA ARG A 59 -7.63 4.82 -1.02
C ARG A 59 -6.43 5.00 -0.12
N GLN A 60 -6.03 6.24 0.09
CA GLN A 60 -4.90 6.53 0.96
C GLN A 60 -5.20 6.08 2.40
N ASP A 61 -4.28 5.29 2.97
CA ASP A 61 -4.20 5.14 4.42
C ASP A 61 -3.50 6.38 5.00
N ARG A 62 -4.19 7.11 5.87
CA ARG A 62 -3.68 8.36 6.45
C ARG A 62 -2.65 8.13 7.54
N ASP A 63 -2.67 6.97 8.18
CA ASP A 63 -1.83 6.69 9.33
C ASP A 63 -0.58 5.90 8.93
N LEU A 64 -0.65 5.11 7.85
CA LEU A 64 0.50 4.38 7.32
C LEU A 64 1.23 5.19 6.22
N ALA A 65 1.98 6.20 6.65
CA ALA A 65 2.75 7.08 5.78
C ALA A 65 4.08 7.56 6.41
N VAL A 66 5.05 7.86 5.55
CA VAL A 66 6.32 8.51 5.90
C VAL A 66 6.51 9.71 4.98
N LEU A 67 6.58 10.91 5.54
CA LEU A 67 6.58 12.17 4.81
C LEU A 67 7.85 12.99 5.12
N ASN A 68 8.96 12.61 4.50
CA ASN A 68 10.25 13.30 4.65
C ASN A 68 10.38 14.51 3.70
N ILE A 69 9.63 14.52 2.60
CA ILE A 69 9.51 15.61 1.65
C ILE A 69 8.19 16.32 1.91
N ARG A 70 8.27 17.63 2.13
CA ARG A 70 7.09 18.48 2.29
C ARG A 70 6.32 18.54 0.98
N MET A 71 5.04 18.16 1.02
CA MET A 71 4.11 18.36 -0.08
C MET A 71 3.02 19.36 0.31
N PRO A 72 2.54 20.20 -0.64
CA PRO A 72 1.33 20.99 -0.46
C PRO A 72 0.14 20.08 -0.14
N ARG A 73 -0.84 20.62 0.61
CA ARG A 73 -1.97 19.82 1.14
C ARG A 73 -3.04 19.52 0.09
N GLU A 74 -3.06 20.33 -0.96
CA GLU A 74 -3.94 20.21 -2.12
C GLU A 74 -3.58 19.01 -3.01
N PHE A 75 -2.35 18.49 -2.89
CA PHE A 75 -1.87 17.32 -3.63
C PHE A 75 -1.82 16.08 -2.74
N GLY A 76 -1.97 14.93 -3.36
CA GLY A 76 -2.08 13.65 -2.67
C GLY A 76 -3.43 13.01 -2.98
N PHE A 77 -3.37 11.92 -3.74
CA PHE A 77 -4.54 11.15 -4.06
C PHE A 77 -5.25 10.66 -2.80
N THR A 78 -6.47 11.13 -2.57
CA THR A 78 -7.30 10.55 -1.51
C THR A 78 -7.87 9.20 -1.96
N ARG A 79 -8.19 9.09 -3.25
CA ARG A 79 -8.76 7.91 -3.89
C ARG A 79 -8.37 7.89 -5.38
N ILE A 80 -8.01 6.73 -5.92
CA ILE A 80 -7.72 6.52 -7.35
C ILE A 80 -8.32 5.20 -7.79
N TYR A 81 -9.03 5.18 -8.92
CA TYR A 81 -9.46 3.92 -9.50
C TYR A 81 -8.28 3.16 -10.09
N VAL A 82 -8.24 1.84 -9.86
CA VAL A 82 -7.08 1.03 -10.27
C VAL A 82 -6.94 0.94 -11.78
N ASP A 83 -7.98 1.24 -12.56
CA ASP A 83 -8.01 1.29 -14.02
C ASP A 83 -7.57 2.64 -14.61
N THR A 84 -7.31 3.65 -13.76
CA THR A 84 -6.85 4.98 -14.21
C THR A 84 -5.56 4.84 -15.03
N PRO A 85 -5.52 5.33 -16.29
CA PRO A 85 -4.34 5.24 -17.14
C PRO A 85 -3.12 5.94 -16.52
N HIS A 86 -1.91 5.47 -16.85
CA HIS A 86 -0.61 6.04 -16.46
C HIS A 86 -0.30 6.08 -14.95
N ILE A 87 -1.27 5.78 -14.08
CA ILE A 87 -1.02 5.71 -12.63
C ILE A 87 -0.26 4.42 -12.29
N VAL A 88 1.01 4.60 -11.92
CA VAL A 88 1.96 3.50 -11.61
C VAL A 88 1.44 2.58 -10.50
N SER A 89 0.83 3.13 -9.44
CA SER A 89 0.27 2.33 -8.35
C SER A 89 -0.94 1.49 -8.78
N GLY A 90 -1.81 2.03 -9.65
CA GLY A 90 -2.90 1.28 -10.26
C GLY A 90 -2.39 0.17 -11.17
N ARG A 91 -1.34 0.44 -11.96
CA ARG A 91 -0.69 -0.58 -12.80
C ARG A 91 -0.05 -1.68 -11.95
N ALA A 92 0.72 -1.35 -10.92
CA ALA A 92 1.32 -2.31 -10.00
C ALA A 92 0.26 -3.20 -9.31
N PHE A 93 -0.89 -2.62 -8.95
CA PHE A 93 -2.03 -3.37 -8.40
C PHE A 93 -2.56 -4.41 -9.40
N ARG A 94 -2.89 -3.99 -10.63
CA ARG A 94 -3.47 -4.86 -11.65
C ARG A 94 -2.50 -5.94 -12.12
N ASP A 95 -1.25 -5.55 -12.36
CA ASP A 95 -0.23 -6.42 -12.92
C ASP A 95 0.43 -7.30 -11.85
N ARG A 96 0.16 -7.01 -10.56
CA ARG A 96 0.66 -7.76 -9.39
C ARG A 96 2.17 -7.87 -9.33
N VAL A 97 2.86 -6.85 -9.85
CA VAL A 97 4.31 -6.76 -9.85
C VAL A 97 4.77 -5.41 -9.30
N PRO A 98 5.92 -5.36 -8.62
CA PRO A 98 6.54 -4.09 -8.25
C PRO A 98 7.03 -3.35 -9.48
N LEU A 99 6.84 -2.03 -9.48
CA LEU A 99 7.15 -1.17 -10.61
C LEU A 99 7.90 0.06 -10.14
N TYR A 100 8.90 0.45 -10.90
CA TYR A 100 9.54 1.76 -10.81
C TYR A 100 9.30 2.51 -12.11
N GLU A 101 8.96 3.78 -12.03
CA GLU A 101 8.81 4.65 -13.19
C GLU A 101 9.34 6.05 -12.88
N GLU A 102 10.16 6.57 -13.79
CA GLU A 102 10.53 7.98 -13.82
C GLU A 102 9.44 8.76 -14.52
N LEU A 103 9.00 9.84 -13.88
CA LEU A 103 7.95 10.70 -14.39
C LEU A 103 8.58 11.85 -15.20
N PRO A 104 8.05 12.13 -16.41
CA PRO A 104 8.44 13.31 -17.15
C PRO A 104 8.08 14.58 -16.37
N GLY A 105 8.80 15.67 -16.62
CA GLY A 105 8.60 16.93 -15.90
C GLY A 105 7.19 17.51 -16.07
N ASP A 106 6.48 17.14 -17.13
CA ASP A 106 5.12 17.51 -17.47
C ASP A 106 4.12 16.36 -17.33
N HIS A 107 4.43 15.34 -16.52
CA HIS A 107 3.60 14.16 -16.34
C HIS A 107 2.15 14.47 -15.95
N THR A 108 1.88 15.60 -15.30
CA THR A 108 0.51 16.04 -14.97
C THR A 108 -0.39 16.17 -16.21
N ASN A 109 0.18 16.44 -17.39
CA ASN A 109 -0.54 16.51 -18.67
C ASN A 109 -0.97 15.13 -19.21
N LEU A 110 -0.46 14.04 -18.65
CA LEU A 110 -0.79 12.67 -19.04
C LEU A 110 -2.15 12.21 -18.47
N TYR A 111 -2.76 13.02 -17.60
CA TYR A 111 -3.94 12.66 -16.84
C TYR A 111 -5.12 13.57 -17.16
N GLU A 112 -6.33 13.04 -16.96
CA GLU A 112 -7.54 13.86 -16.99
C GLU A 112 -7.47 15.00 -15.96
N PRO A 113 -8.10 16.16 -16.22
CA PRO A 113 -7.94 17.36 -15.38
C PRO A 113 -8.23 17.13 -13.88
N ASP A 114 -9.20 16.28 -13.55
CA ASP A 114 -9.55 16.00 -12.15
C ASP A 114 -8.47 15.19 -11.44
N VAL A 115 -7.81 14.27 -12.14
CA VAL A 115 -6.68 13.49 -11.64
C VAL A 115 -5.43 14.36 -11.57
N ALA A 116 -5.17 15.16 -12.62
CA ALA A 116 -4.02 16.05 -12.70
C ALA A 116 -3.96 17.05 -11.54
N ARG A 117 -5.11 17.54 -11.06
CA ARG A 117 -5.19 18.44 -9.89
C ARG A 117 -4.78 17.80 -8.56
N MET A 118 -4.76 16.46 -8.47
CA MET A 118 -4.37 15.72 -7.27
C MET A 118 -2.89 15.30 -7.27
N ILE A 119 -2.21 15.42 -8.41
CA ILE A 119 -0.82 15.02 -8.60
C ILE A 119 0.10 16.18 -8.28
N GLU A 120 1.13 15.93 -7.47
CA GLU A 120 2.19 16.90 -7.22
C GLU A 120 3.04 17.10 -8.49
N PRO A 121 3.05 18.28 -9.12
CA PRO A 121 3.79 18.51 -10.36
C PRO A 121 5.30 18.31 -10.22
N GLN A 122 5.84 18.47 -9.02
CA GLN A 122 7.27 18.25 -8.75
C GLN A 122 7.63 16.78 -8.57
N GLN A 123 6.67 15.85 -8.54
CA GLN A 123 6.97 14.43 -8.42
C GLN A 123 7.73 13.94 -9.65
N ARG A 124 8.86 13.26 -9.45
CA ARG A 124 9.77 12.86 -10.56
C ARG A 124 9.93 11.36 -10.72
N TRP A 125 9.51 10.58 -9.74
CA TRP A 125 9.55 9.13 -9.82
C TRP A 125 8.54 8.50 -8.87
N VAL A 126 8.21 7.24 -9.15
CA VAL A 126 7.35 6.39 -8.33
C VAL A 126 7.93 5.00 -8.29
N LEU A 127 7.97 4.40 -7.10
CA LEU A 127 8.09 2.97 -6.91
C LEU A 127 6.81 2.47 -6.26
N ALA A 128 6.08 1.56 -6.89
CA ALA A 128 4.86 0.99 -6.36
C ALA A 128 4.99 -0.53 -6.24
N CYS A 129 4.64 -1.09 -5.09
CA CYS A 129 4.67 -2.53 -4.83
C CYS A 129 3.30 -3.00 -4.32
N PRO A 130 2.64 -3.97 -4.97
CA PRO A 130 1.37 -4.50 -4.51
C PRO A 130 1.56 -5.34 -3.24
N VAL A 131 0.61 -5.24 -2.31
CA VAL A 131 0.55 -6.07 -1.11
C VAL A 131 -0.42 -7.21 -1.38
N LEU A 132 0.09 -8.37 -1.76
CA LEU A 132 -0.72 -9.49 -2.25
C LEU A 132 -1.48 -10.18 -1.11
N ARG A 133 -2.63 -10.78 -1.41
CA ARG A 133 -3.32 -11.65 -0.45
C ARG A 133 -2.67 -13.03 -0.47
N LEU A 134 -2.54 -13.64 0.70
CA LEU A 134 -2.10 -15.03 0.82
C LEU A 134 -3.32 -15.96 0.86
N ASP A 135 -3.17 -17.16 0.35
CA ASP A 135 -4.11 -18.25 0.61
C ASP A 135 -3.99 -18.69 2.08
N ALA A 136 -5.13 -18.84 2.76
CA ALA A 136 -5.18 -19.17 4.18
C ALA A 136 -4.64 -20.58 4.50
N LEU A 137 -4.74 -21.52 3.57
CA LEU A 137 -4.34 -22.91 3.75
C LEU A 137 -2.89 -23.13 3.38
N THR A 138 -2.43 -22.52 2.30
CA THR A 138 -1.07 -22.73 1.76
C THR A 138 -0.08 -21.64 2.14
N ASN A 139 -0.56 -20.50 2.66
CA ASN A 139 0.24 -19.31 2.96
C ASN A 139 1.05 -18.81 1.75
N SER A 140 0.58 -19.09 0.54
CA SER A 140 1.20 -18.69 -0.73
C SER A 140 0.36 -17.61 -1.41
N HIS A 141 0.98 -16.79 -2.28
CA HIS A 141 0.25 -15.79 -3.08
C HIS A 141 -0.86 -16.44 -3.91
N ASP A 142 -2.10 -15.99 -3.76
CA ASP A 142 -3.22 -16.45 -4.57
C ASP A 142 -3.53 -15.47 -5.70
N ALA A 143 -3.31 -15.92 -6.93
CA ALA A 143 -3.61 -15.16 -8.15
C ALA A 143 -5.12 -14.82 -8.29
N ARG A 144 -6.00 -15.51 -7.57
CA ARG A 144 -7.47 -15.32 -7.62
C ARG A 144 -7.97 -14.19 -6.73
N HIS A 145 -7.18 -13.80 -5.73
CA HIS A 145 -7.55 -12.77 -4.77
C HIS A 145 -6.85 -11.46 -5.10
N GLU A 146 -7.60 -10.35 -5.13
CA GLU A 146 -7.00 -9.05 -5.40
C GLU A 146 -6.07 -8.58 -4.26
N PRO A 147 -5.02 -7.80 -4.55
CA PRO A 147 -4.13 -7.30 -3.52
C PRO A 147 -4.90 -6.57 -2.40
N HIS A 148 -4.35 -6.60 -1.17
CA HIS A 148 -4.82 -5.76 -0.06
C HIS A 148 -4.72 -4.28 -0.38
N GLY A 149 -3.76 -3.91 -1.20
CA GLY A 149 -3.44 -2.53 -1.52
C GLY A 149 -2.08 -2.42 -2.21
N VAL A 150 -1.50 -1.22 -2.17
CA VAL A 150 -0.21 -0.91 -2.79
C VAL A 150 0.58 -0.01 -1.85
N ILE A 151 1.85 -0.34 -1.60
CA ILE A 151 2.79 0.59 -1.00
C ILE A 151 3.48 1.40 -2.09
N VAL A 152 3.54 2.72 -1.92
CA VAL A 152 4.10 3.64 -2.89
C VAL A 152 5.20 4.47 -2.25
N PHE A 153 6.38 4.44 -2.86
CA PHE A 153 7.51 5.31 -2.57
C PHE A 153 7.66 6.32 -3.70
N TYR A 154 7.99 7.57 -3.37
CA TYR A 154 8.04 8.64 -4.37
C TYR A 154 8.87 9.82 -3.88
N GLY A 155 9.35 10.62 -4.83
CA GLY A 155 10.14 11.80 -4.54
C GLY A 155 10.14 12.81 -5.69
N THR A 156 10.78 13.95 -5.44
CA THR A 156 10.84 15.09 -6.37
C THR A 156 12.21 15.28 -7.02
N GLN A 157 13.20 14.50 -6.60
CA GLN A 157 14.55 14.48 -7.15
C GLN A 157 14.76 13.17 -7.90
N LEU A 158 15.42 13.21 -9.05
CA LEU A 158 15.82 11.99 -9.74
C LEU A 158 17.10 11.44 -9.10
N PRO A 159 17.26 10.11 -9.01
CA PRO A 159 18.53 9.50 -8.65
C PRO A 159 19.63 9.92 -9.64
N ASP A 160 20.88 10.01 -9.18
CA ASP A 160 22.01 10.27 -10.07
C ASP A 160 22.11 9.19 -11.14
N ALA A 161 22.42 9.57 -12.39
CA ALA A 161 22.44 8.68 -13.55
C ALA A 161 23.39 7.47 -13.42
N VAL A 162 24.34 7.51 -12.47
CA VAL A 162 25.28 6.43 -12.17
C VAL A 162 24.62 5.32 -11.31
N ALA A 163 23.48 5.59 -10.67
CA ALA A 163 22.70 4.64 -9.87
C ALA A 163 21.69 3.80 -10.69
N SER A 164 21.70 3.91 -12.02
CA SER A 164 20.51 3.84 -12.88
C SER A 164 19.88 2.45 -13.16
N GLY A 165 20.27 1.38 -12.47
CA GLY A 165 19.60 0.09 -12.61
C GLY A 165 19.66 -0.76 -11.35
N ASP A 166 20.87 -1.07 -10.90
CA ASP A 166 21.08 -1.93 -9.73
C ASP A 166 20.49 -1.33 -8.45
N ALA A 167 20.63 -0.02 -8.25
CA ALA A 167 20.06 0.66 -7.08
C ALA A 167 18.53 0.59 -7.08
N ILE A 168 17.90 0.72 -8.26
CA ILE A 168 16.45 0.58 -8.41
C ILE A 168 16.02 -0.85 -8.10
N GLN A 169 16.74 -1.87 -8.60
CA GLN A 169 16.44 -3.27 -8.30
C GLN A 169 16.56 -3.58 -6.80
N VAL A 170 17.58 -3.03 -6.13
CA VAL A 170 17.73 -3.14 -4.68
C VAL A 170 16.53 -2.49 -3.95
N CYS A 171 16.08 -1.32 -4.40
CA CYS A 171 14.91 -0.66 -3.82
C CYS A 171 13.61 -1.45 -4.03
N LEU A 172 13.44 -2.07 -5.20
CA LEU A 172 12.30 -2.96 -5.46
C LEU A 172 12.33 -4.15 -4.50
N GLY A 173 13.50 -4.77 -4.28
CA GLY A 173 13.66 -5.85 -3.29
C GLY A 173 13.32 -5.44 -1.85
N TYR A 174 13.66 -4.22 -1.43
CA TYR A 174 13.24 -3.71 -0.12
C TYR A 174 11.72 -3.54 -0.02
N ALA A 175 11.10 -3.03 -1.08
CA ALA A 175 9.66 -2.82 -1.14
C ALA A 175 8.89 -4.16 -1.16
N GLU A 176 9.39 -5.15 -1.91
CA GLU A 176 8.86 -6.52 -1.95
C GLU A 176 8.88 -7.17 -0.57
N GLN A 177 10.03 -7.17 0.10
CA GLN A 177 10.16 -7.75 1.44
C GLN A 177 9.18 -7.08 2.43
N PHE A 178 9.03 -5.76 2.35
CA PHE A 178 8.06 -5.06 3.17
C PHE A 178 6.61 -5.48 2.83
N ALA A 179 6.28 -5.56 1.54
CA ALA A 179 4.95 -5.96 1.08
C ALA A 179 4.61 -7.40 1.52
N GLU A 180 5.55 -8.33 1.45
CA GLU A 180 5.37 -9.71 1.93
C GLU A 180 5.07 -9.75 3.44
N GLN A 181 5.85 -9.02 4.25
CA GLN A 181 5.60 -8.94 5.70
C GLN A 181 4.23 -8.32 6.00
N MET A 182 3.85 -7.29 5.24
CA MET A 182 2.54 -6.66 5.36
C MET A 182 1.41 -7.62 4.97
N SER A 183 1.59 -8.42 3.91
CA SER A 183 0.66 -9.46 3.50
C SER A 183 0.41 -10.47 4.61
N HIS A 184 1.46 -10.96 5.28
CA HIS A 184 1.29 -11.88 6.42
C HIS A 184 0.52 -11.24 7.58
N VAL A 185 0.84 -9.99 7.94
CA VAL A 185 0.15 -9.27 9.02
C VAL A 185 -1.34 -9.06 8.71
N LEU A 186 -1.67 -8.63 7.50
CA LEU A 186 -3.05 -8.38 7.08
C LEU A 186 -3.86 -9.67 6.94
N ASN A 187 -3.26 -10.74 6.40
CA ASN A 187 -3.92 -12.04 6.31
C ASN A 187 -4.24 -12.63 7.68
N MET A 188 -3.33 -12.51 8.66
CA MET A 188 -3.62 -12.96 10.03
C MET A 188 -4.79 -12.21 10.66
N LEU A 189 -4.94 -10.91 10.35
CA LEU A 189 -6.07 -10.11 10.82
C LEU A 189 -7.39 -10.56 10.20
N GLU A 190 -7.42 -10.83 8.90
CA GLU A 190 -8.63 -11.30 8.22
C GLU A 190 -9.08 -12.66 8.74
N LEU A 191 -8.17 -13.61 8.88
CA LEU A 191 -8.48 -14.94 9.43
C LEU A 191 -9.01 -14.88 10.86
N SER A 192 -8.46 -13.98 11.68
CA SER A 192 -8.94 -13.77 13.05
C SER A 192 -10.38 -13.25 13.09
N THR A 193 -10.79 -12.44 12.10
CA THR A 193 -12.14 -11.89 11.99
C THR A 193 -13.15 -12.87 11.37
N GLU A 194 -12.70 -13.71 10.43
CA GLU A 194 -13.54 -14.74 9.82
C GLU A 194 -13.92 -15.86 10.82
N LEU A 195 -12.96 -16.32 11.63
CA LEU A 195 -13.21 -17.32 12.68
C LEU A 195 -14.23 -16.84 13.71
N GLU A 196 -14.20 -15.56 14.09
CA GLU A 196 -15.19 -14.95 14.98
C GLU A 196 -16.59 -14.98 14.35
N SER A 197 -16.69 -14.60 13.07
CA SER A 197 -17.97 -14.58 12.34
C SER A 197 -18.58 -15.99 12.18
N ALA A 198 -17.74 -17.02 12.02
CA ALA A 198 -18.17 -18.41 11.90
C ALA A 198 -18.68 -19.02 13.23
N ASP A 199 -18.04 -18.71 14.36
CA ASP A 199 -18.50 -19.16 15.69
C ASP A 199 -19.87 -18.56 16.07
N HIS A 200 -20.18 -17.36 15.59
CA HIS A 200 -21.47 -16.71 15.84
C HIS A 200 -22.58 -17.20 14.88
N GLY A 201 -22.22 -17.61 13.65
CA GLY A 201 -23.15 -18.23 12.70
C GLY A 201 -23.64 -19.61 13.13
N ASN A 202 -22.81 -20.40 13.82
CA ASN A 202 -23.19 -21.71 14.35
C ASN A 202 -24.02 -21.64 15.65
N ALA A 203 -23.88 -20.57 16.43
CA ALA A 203 -24.68 -20.38 17.65
C ALA A 203 -26.14 -19.99 17.36
N ALA A 204 -26.45 -19.45 16.17
CA ALA A 204 -27.80 -19.05 15.78
C ALA A 204 -28.62 -20.18 15.11
N GLY A 205 -28.02 -21.35 14.86
CA GLY A 205 -28.65 -22.51 14.20
C GLY A 205 -29.03 -23.66 15.14
N SER A 206 -28.88 -23.49 16.45
CA SER A 206 -29.23 -24.50 17.46
C SER A 206 -30.28 -23.96 18.43
N SER A 207 -31.52 -23.83 17.95
CA SER A 207 -32.71 -23.62 18.78
C SER A 207 -33.94 -24.21 18.10
#